data_AF-A0A4P6KVX3-F1
#
_entry.id   AF-A0A4P6KVX3-F1
#
_cell.length_a   1.000
_cell.length_b   1.000
_cell.length_c   1.000
_cell.angle_alpha   90.00
_cell.angle_beta   90.00
_cell.angle_gamma   90.00
#
_symmetry.space_group_name_H-M   'P 1'
#
loop_
_entity.id
_entity.type
_entity.pdbx_description
1 polymer ?
#
loop_
_entity_poly.entity_id
_entity_poly.type
_entity_poly.pdbx_seq_one_letter_code
_entity_poly.pdbx_strand_id
1 'polypeptide(L)'
;MHKWVVAVLAAAMQAGAVAAAPESRTATPEEQASFFDWYNIQQQESRGLLRPQFNVTLEGGKRGKRGKRRVTATVDGPAQRAVLPLCRQPRAVYEYDPRAGKAARWREAGPPQTLVWIYHQPQCGAQPDTPVRLSQPLAEMDILMLLQNHPAILGSARLLMAGNTSCAPSRSRGYRLTGLDRGKDGLPVLVFENDIAGEARVAVRRTRNELLPWSVTCPGPRR
;
A
#
# COMPACT_ATOMS: atom_id res chain seq x y z
N MET A 1 63.27 -18.35 -33.84
CA MET A 1 63.36 -17.27 -32.82
C MET A 1 62.02 -16.55 -32.73
N HIS A 2 61.61 -16.15 -31.52
CA HIS A 2 60.38 -15.41 -31.13
C HIS A 2 59.18 -16.33 -30.82
N LYS A 3 59.03 -16.82 -29.58
CA LYS A 3 58.56 -16.18 -28.31
C LYS A 3 57.03 -16.23 -28.18
N TRP A 4 56.59 -16.96 -27.16
CA TRP A 4 55.22 -17.11 -26.66
C TRP A 4 54.70 -15.78 -26.08
N VAL A 5 53.38 -15.56 -26.18
CA VAL A 5 52.62 -14.81 -25.16
C VAL A 5 51.29 -15.52 -24.93
N VAL A 6 51.18 -16.13 -23.75
CA VAL A 6 49.93 -16.64 -23.17
C VAL A 6 49.23 -15.45 -22.53
N ALA A 7 48.01 -15.13 -22.96
CA ALA A 7 47.15 -14.16 -22.31
C ALA A 7 46.08 -14.89 -21.49
N VAL A 8 46.27 -14.95 -20.17
CA VAL A 8 45.27 -15.42 -19.22
C VAL A 8 44.26 -14.29 -18.99
N LEU A 9 43.02 -14.45 -19.49
CA LEU A 9 41.90 -13.57 -19.12
C LEU A 9 41.38 -13.99 -17.74
N ALA A 10 41.63 -13.15 -16.73
CA ALA A 10 41.00 -13.26 -15.43
C ALA A 10 39.56 -12.70 -15.51
N ALA A 11 38.57 -13.59 -15.49
CA ALA A 11 37.16 -13.22 -15.36
C ALA A 11 36.86 -12.85 -13.90
N ALA A 12 36.73 -11.55 -13.62
CA ALA A 12 36.26 -11.05 -12.33
C ALA A 12 34.74 -11.29 -12.21
N MET A 13 34.35 -12.34 -11.49
CA MET A 13 32.97 -12.56 -11.05
C MET A 13 32.57 -11.47 -10.05
N GLN A 14 31.77 -10.49 -10.50
CA GLN A 14 31.07 -9.58 -9.60
C GLN A 14 29.87 -10.33 -9.00
N ALA A 15 30.05 -10.85 -7.79
CA ALA A 15 28.97 -11.35 -6.97
C ALA A 15 28.06 -10.17 -6.57
N GLY A 16 26.98 -9.97 -7.30
CA GLY A 16 25.90 -9.06 -6.91
C GLY A 16 25.27 -9.57 -5.62
N ALA A 17 25.48 -8.84 -4.52
CA ALA A 17 24.79 -9.07 -3.27
C ALA A 17 23.27 -8.87 -3.49
N VAL A 18 22.55 -9.98 -3.57
CA VAL A 18 21.08 -10.00 -3.52
C VAL A 18 20.68 -9.47 -2.15
N ALA A 19 20.15 -8.25 -2.10
CA ALA A 19 19.53 -7.72 -0.89
C ALA A 19 18.33 -8.61 -0.58
N ALA A 20 18.45 -9.41 0.49
CA ALA A 20 17.34 -10.21 1.00
C ALA A 20 16.13 -9.30 1.25
N ALA A 21 14.99 -9.65 0.65
CA ALA A 21 13.74 -8.99 0.92
C ALA A 21 13.46 -8.99 2.43
N PRO A 22 12.90 -7.91 3.00
CA PRO A 22 12.61 -7.85 4.42
C PRO A 22 11.68 -9.00 4.80
N GLU A 23 12.18 -9.90 5.66
CA GLU A 23 11.47 -11.08 6.13
C GLU A 23 10.26 -10.65 6.96
N SER A 24 9.06 -10.72 6.36
CA SER A 24 7.79 -10.52 7.06
C SER A 24 7.47 -11.78 7.85
N ARG A 25 7.49 -11.71 9.18
CA ARG A 25 7.06 -12.82 10.05
C ARG A 25 5.59 -12.66 10.44
N THR A 26 4.96 -13.76 10.82
CA THR A 26 3.68 -13.73 11.52
C THR A 26 3.87 -13.24 12.97
N ALA A 27 2.88 -12.56 13.53
CA ALA A 27 2.87 -12.16 14.95
C ALA A 27 2.91 -13.39 15.87
N THR A 28 3.57 -13.28 17.02
CA THR A 28 3.65 -14.39 17.99
C THR A 28 2.28 -14.61 18.65
N PRO A 29 2.00 -15.81 19.20
CA PRO A 29 0.77 -16.06 19.94
C PRO A 29 0.54 -15.07 21.09
N GLU A 30 1.62 -14.67 21.78
CA GLU A 30 1.57 -13.67 22.86
C GLU A 30 1.19 -12.27 22.34
N GLU A 31 1.74 -11.85 21.20
CA GLU A 31 1.40 -10.58 20.55
C GLU A 31 -0.08 -10.59 20.16
N GLN A 32 -0.57 -11.68 19.55
CA GLN A 32 -1.97 -11.85 19.17
C GLN A 32 -2.90 -11.84 20.37
N ALA A 33 -2.61 -12.63 21.41
CA ALA A 33 -3.39 -12.67 22.65
C ALA A 33 -3.47 -11.29 23.31
N SER A 34 -2.33 -10.57 23.36
CA SER A 34 -2.31 -9.21 23.92
C SER A 34 -3.19 -8.22 23.15
N PHE A 35 -3.33 -8.40 21.83
CA PHE A 35 -4.23 -7.59 21.02
C PHE A 35 -5.68 -7.92 21.34
N PHE A 36 -6.06 -9.20 21.38
CA PHE A 36 -7.43 -9.60 21.70
C PHE A 36 -7.85 -9.13 23.09
N ASP A 37 -7.00 -9.30 24.10
CA ASP A 37 -7.27 -8.81 25.47
C ASP A 37 -7.52 -7.31 25.49
N TRP A 38 -6.64 -6.54 24.86
CA TRP A 38 -6.76 -5.09 24.79
C TRP A 38 -7.98 -4.64 23.98
N TYR A 39 -8.18 -5.22 22.79
CA TYR A 39 -9.23 -4.84 21.85
C TYR A 39 -10.62 -5.11 22.44
N ASN A 40 -10.81 -6.26 23.09
CA ASN A 40 -12.09 -6.61 23.72
C ASN A 40 -12.45 -5.66 24.89
N ILE A 41 -11.46 -5.14 25.62
CA ILE A 41 -11.68 -4.13 26.67
C ILE A 41 -12.08 -2.78 26.06
N GLN A 42 -11.42 -2.36 24.98
CA GLN A 42 -11.71 -1.08 24.33
C GLN A 42 -13.04 -1.08 23.57
N GLN A 43 -13.45 -2.25 23.06
CA GLN A 43 -14.57 -2.39 22.13
C GLN A 43 -15.83 -2.97 22.79
N GLN A 44 -16.00 -2.80 24.10
CA GLN A 44 -17.13 -3.34 24.87
C GLN A 44 -18.52 -3.01 24.27
N GLU A 45 -18.64 -1.96 23.46
CA GLU A 45 -19.88 -1.57 22.78
C GLU A 45 -20.04 -2.17 21.36
N SER A 46 -18.96 -2.61 20.71
CA SER A 46 -19.02 -3.15 19.35
C SER A 46 -19.12 -4.69 19.37
N ARG A 47 -20.35 -5.20 19.20
CA ARG A 47 -20.70 -6.63 19.32
C ARG A 47 -20.29 -7.51 18.12
N GLY A 48 -19.33 -7.08 17.30
CA GLY A 48 -18.89 -7.81 16.12
C GLY A 48 -17.60 -8.57 16.37
N LEU A 49 -17.58 -9.88 16.08
CA LEU A 49 -16.35 -10.67 15.99
C LEU A 49 -15.57 -10.24 14.74
N LEU A 50 -14.82 -9.15 14.86
CA LEU A 50 -13.92 -8.71 13.80
C LEU A 50 -12.65 -9.57 13.87
N ARG A 51 -12.22 -10.12 12.74
CA ARG A 51 -11.01 -10.95 12.66
C ARG A 51 -9.80 -10.05 12.39
N PRO A 52 -8.92 -9.80 13.37
CA PRO A 52 -7.71 -9.03 13.12
C PRO A 52 -6.76 -9.81 12.21
N GLN A 53 -6.11 -9.08 11.31
CA GLN A 53 -4.98 -9.55 10.51
C GLN A 53 -3.70 -8.95 11.08
N PHE A 54 -2.69 -9.77 11.34
CA PHE A 54 -1.43 -9.31 11.92
C PHE A 54 -0.33 -9.27 10.86
N ASN A 55 0.48 -8.22 10.91
CA ASN A 55 1.67 -8.08 10.08
C ASN A 55 2.85 -7.60 10.94
N VAL A 56 4.04 -8.15 10.71
CA VAL A 56 5.27 -7.73 11.36
C VAL A 56 6.29 -7.30 10.32
N THR A 57 6.70 -6.04 10.40
CA THR A 57 7.69 -5.45 9.50
C THR A 57 8.96 -5.06 10.27
N LEU A 58 10.08 -5.03 9.57
CA LEU A 58 11.35 -4.51 10.08
C LEU A 58 11.53 -3.08 9.55
N GLU A 59 11.54 -2.10 10.45
CA GLU A 59 11.82 -0.70 10.12
C GLU A 59 13.29 -0.35 10.40
N GLY A 60 13.96 0.27 9.43
CA GLY A 60 15.18 1.04 9.69
C GLY A 60 16.46 0.25 10.01
N GLY A 61 16.76 -0.84 9.29
CA GLY A 61 18.07 -1.49 9.34
C GLY A 61 19.06 -0.88 8.36
N LYS A 62 20.04 -0.07 8.83
CA LYS A 62 21.25 0.21 8.01
C LYS A 62 22.11 -1.06 7.96
N ARG A 63 22.84 -1.27 6.85
CA ARG A 63 23.81 -2.38 6.66
C ARG A 63 24.52 -2.73 7.98
N GLY A 64 24.28 -3.93 8.50
CA GLY A 64 24.89 -4.46 9.72
C GLY A 64 24.14 -4.26 11.05
N LYS A 65 23.01 -3.52 11.09
CA LYS A 65 22.17 -3.40 12.29
C LYS A 65 20.76 -3.96 12.06
N ARG A 66 20.29 -4.80 12.99
CA ARG A 66 18.89 -5.27 13.02
C ARG A 66 17.97 -4.06 13.18
N GLY A 67 17.04 -3.89 12.24
CA GLY A 67 16.00 -2.86 12.30
C GLY A 67 15.07 -3.06 13.50
N LYS A 68 14.31 -2.01 13.84
CA LYS A 68 13.25 -2.08 14.84
C LYS A 68 12.10 -2.88 14.28
N ARG A 69 11.63 -3.88 15.01
CA ARG A 69 10.41 -4.63 14.62
C ARG A 69 9.19 -3.77 14.93
N ARG A 70 8.27 -3.68 13.98
CA ARG A 70 6.96 -3.08 14.13
C ARG A 70 5.90 -4.15 13.91
N VAL A 71 5.05 -4.34 14.91
CA VAL A 71 3.91 -5.26 14.82
C VAL A 71 2.67 -4.41 14.65
N THR A 72 1.85 -4.76 13.66
CA THR A 72 0.58 -4.09 13.38
C THR A 72 -0.55 -5.10 13.34
N ALA A 73 -1.72 -4.69 13.82
CA ALA A 73 -2.96 -5.43 13.69
C ALA A 73 -3.92 -4.59 12.84
N THR A 74 -4.56 -5.20 11.84
CA THR A 74 -5.56 -4.56 10.99
C THR A 74 -6.90 -5.20 11.27
N VAL A 75 -7.92 -4.37 11.51
CA VAL A 75 -9.28 -4.83 11.77
C VAL A 75 -10.20 -4.21 10.73
N ASP A 76 -10.81 -5.06 9.92
CA ASP A 76 -11.77 -4.65 8.91
C ASP A 76 -13.18 -4.82 9.44
N GLY A 77 -13.97 -3.74 9.42
CA GLY A 77 -15.38 -3.76 9.79
C GLY A 77 -16.26 -4.50 8.76
N PRO A 78 -17.58 -4.50 8.93
CA PRO A 78 -18.49 -5.09 7.96
C PRO A 78 -18.40 -4.35 6.62
N ALA A 79 -18.36 -5.10 5.52
CA ALA A 79 -18.48 -4.53 4.19
C ALA A 79 -19.90 -4.01 3.97
N GLN A 80 -20.00 -2.77 3.50
CA GLN A 80 -21.26 -2.07 3.25
C GLN A 80 -21.38 -1.67 1.79
N ARG A 81 -22.60 -1.75 1.27
CA ARG A 81 -22.96 -1.18 -0.02
C ARG A 81 -22.98 0.34 0.10
N ALA A 82 -22.23 1.03 -0.75
CA ALA A 82 -22.27 2.48 -0.85
C ALA A 82 -23.34 2.89 -1.87
N VAL A 83 -23.03 2.64 -3.14
CA VAL A 83 -23.92 2.74 -4.31
C VAL A 83 -23.66 1.52 -5.19
N LEU A 84 -24.57 1.11 -6.09
CA LEU A 84 -24.24 0.03 -7.02
C LEU A 84 -23.29 0.56 -8.13
N PRO A 85 -22.17 -0.12 -8.46
CA PRO A 85 -21.63 -1.37 -7.92
C PRO A 85 -20.54 -1.21 -6.83
N LEU A 86 -20.42 -0.05 -6.17
CA LEU A 86 -19.40 0.25 -5.17
C LEU A 86 -19.65 -0.41 -3.80
N CYS A 87 -18.64 -1.10 -3.29
CA CYS A 87 -18.55 -1.55 -1.90
C CYS A 87 -17.55 -0.72 -1.12
N ARG A 88 -17.81 -0.54 0.18
CA ARG A 88 -16.90 0.11 1.13
C ARG A 88 -16.75 -0.72 2.39
N GLN A 89 -15.58 -0.70 3.01
CA GLN A 89 -15.34 -1.39 4.27
C GLN A 89 -14.40 -0.56 5.14
N PRO A 90 -14.80 -0.15 6.36
CA PRO A 90 -13.90 0.58 7.23
C PRO A 90 -12.77 -0.35 7.70
N ARG A 91 -11.56 0.21 7.80
CA ARG A 91 -10.35 -0.48 8.24
C ARG A 91 -9.66 0.35 9.32
N ALA A 92 -9.48 -0.25 10.48
CA ALA A 92 -8.66 0.30 11.56
C ALA A 92 -7.30 -0.42 11.56
N VAL A 93 -6.23 0.34 11.80
CA VAL A 93 -4.88 -0.20 11.93
C VAL A 93 -4.39 0.14 13.33
N TYR A 94 -3.78 -0.82 13.99
CA TYR A 94 -3.27 -0.69 15.34
C TYR A 94 -1.79 -1.02 15.36
N GLU A 95 -1.04 -0.25 16.14
CA GLU A 95 0.38 -0.46 16.37
C GLU A 95 0.65 -1.02 17.75
N TYR A 96 1.58 -1.96 17.80
CA TYR A 96 2.10 -2.52 19.03
C TYR A 96 3.28 -1.70 19.55
N ASP A 97 3.23 -1.34 20.83
CA ASP A 97 4.36 -0.77 21.58
C ASP A 97 4.79 -1.72 22.71
N PRO A 98 5.91 -2.45 22.55
CA PRO A 98 6.37 -3.39 23.56
C PRO A 98 6.80 -2.72 24.88
N ARG A 99 7.09 -1.42 24.87
CA ARG A 99 7.57 -0.69 26.06
C ARG A 99 6.42 -0.10 26.88
N ALA A 100 5.23 -0.01 26.30
CA ALA A 100 4.06 0.50 27.00
C ALA A 100 3.47 -0.55 27.96
N GLY A 101 2.83 -0.06 29.02
CA GLY A 101 2.02 -0.87 29.92
C GLY A 101 0.82 -1.49 29.19
N LYS A 102 0.21 -2.54 29.76
CA LYS A 102 -0.84 -3.34 29.10
C LYS A 102 -1.97 -2.49 28.48
N ALA A 103 -2.43 -1.44 29.16
CA ALA A 103 -3.52 -0.58 28.69
C ALA A 103 -3.18 0.30 27.48
N ALA A 104 -1.89 0.66 27.30
CA ALA A 104 -1.41 1.52 26.22
C ALA A 104 -0.51 0.77 25.21
N ARG A 105 -0.47 -0.57 25.32
CA ARG A 105 0.36 -1.46 24.50
C ARG A 105 -0.04 -1.47 23.04
N TRP A 106 -1.31 -1.22 22.77
CA TRP A 106 -1.85 -1.05 21.45
C TRP A 106 -2.48 0.33 21.34
N ARG A 107 -2.33 0.94 20.17
CA ARG A 107 -2.95 2.22 19.84
C ARG A 107 -3.39 2.19 18.40
N GLU A 108 -4.50 2.87 18.11
CA GLU A 108 -4.89 3.12 16.71
C GLU A 108 -3.80 3.95 16.03
N ALA A 109 -3.49 3.60 14.80
CA ALA A 109 -2.36 4.09 14.05
C ALA A 109 -2.80 4.67 12.71
N GLY A 110 -2.46 5.94 12.49
CA GLY A 110 -2.78 6.65 11.26
C GLY A 110 -4.24 7.10 11.18
N PRO A 111 -4.61 7.74 10.07
CA PRO A 111 -6.00 8.14 9.84
C PRO A 111 -6.89 6.93 9.60
N PRO A 112 -8.20 7.03 9.88
CA PRO A 112 -9.18 6.01 9.52
C PRO A 112 -9.07 5.64 8.04
N GLN A 113 -8.97 4.34 7.76
CA GLN A 113 -8.89 3.85 6.38
C GLN A 113 -10.25 3.30 5.95
N THR A 114 -10.56 3.45 4.67
CA THR A 114 -11.69 2.76 4.06
C THR A 114 -11.18 1.98 2.86
N LEU A 115 -11.60 0.74 2.71
CA LEU A 115 -11.36 -0.07 1.53
C LEU A 115 -12.53 0.08 0.58
N VAL A 116 -12.27 0.15 -0.72
CA VAL A 116 -13.29 0.23 -1.76
C VAL A 116 -12.99 -0.74 -2.89
N TRP A 117 -14.05 -1.30 -3.47
CA TRP A 117 -13.97 -2.16 -4.64
C TRP A 117 -15.31 -2.21 -5.38
N ILE A 118 -15.26 -2.65 -6.64
CA ILE A 118 -16.45 -2.86 -7.47
C ILE A 118 -16.96 -4.28 -7.26
N TYR A 119 -18.25 -4.42 -6.96
CA TYR A 119 -18.95 -5.68 -6.84
C TYR A 119 -20.42 -5.53 -7.23
N HIS A 120 -20.82 -6.22 -8.30
CA HIS A 120 -22.09 -5.99 -9.00
C HIS A 120 -23.33 -6.62 -8.34
N GLN A 121 -23.16 -7.49 -7.34
CA GLN A 121 -24.31 -8.09 -6.65
C GLN A 121 -24.94 -7.08 -5.67
N PRO A 122 -26.20 -7.25 -5.23
CA PRO A 122 -26.85 -6.30 -4.34
C PRO A 122 -26.10 -6.11 -3.00
N GLN A 123 -25.66 -7.20 -2.39
CA GLN A 123 -24.87 -7.18 -1.16
C GLN A 123 -23.37 -7.24 -1.47
N CYS A 124 -22.55 -6.60 -0.64
CA CYS A 124 -21.10 -6.73 -0.75
C CYS A 124 -20.69 -8.17 -0.42
N GLY A 125 -19.94 -8.79 -1.33
CA GLY A 125 -19.36 -10.11 -1.11
C GLY A 125 -18.10 -10.04 -0.24
N ALA A 126 -17.30 -11.11 -0.29
CA ALA A 126 -15.99 -11.14 0.33
C ALA A 126 -15.11 -10.00 -0.22
N GLN A 127 -14.29 -9.42 0.65
CA GLN A 127 -13.27 -8.45 0.25
C GLN A 127 -12.32 -9.13 -0.75
N PRO A 128 -12.00 -8.50 -1.90
CA PRO A 128 -11.00 -9.05 -2.81
C PRO A 128 -9.62 -9.06 -2.16
N ASP A 129 -8.68 -9.84 -2.72
CA ASP A 129 -7.29 -9.88 -2.26
C ASP A 129 -6.60 -8.51 -2.32
N THR A 130 -7.07 -7.64 -3.22
CA THR A 130 -6.41 -6.38 -3.57
C THR A 130 -7.40 -5.21 -3.57
N PRO A 131 -8.03 -4.91 -2.42
CA PRO A 131 -8.97 -3.80 -2.34
C PRO A 131 -8.21 -2.47 -2.46
N VAL A 132 -8.88 -1.45 -2.97
CA VAL A 132 -8.29 -0.12 -3.11
C VAL A 132 -8.50 0.67 -1.84
N ARG A 133 -7.44 1.25 -1.27
CA ARG A 133 -7.51 2.05 -0.05
C ARG A 133 -7.94 3.49 -0.35
N LEU A 134 -9.05 3.92 0.20
CA LEU A 134 -9.45 5.31 0.27
C LEU A 134 -8.78 5.99 1.49
N SER A 135 -7.83 6.88 1.22
CA SER A 135 -7.05 7.57 2.25
C SER A 135 -7.70 8.90 2.69
N GLN A 136 -8.50 9.50 1.81
CA GLN A 136 -9.31 10.68 2.12
C GLN A 136 -10.71 10.52 1.52
N PRO A 137 -11.75 11.11 2.13
CA PRO A 137 -13.12 11.00 1.63
C PRO A 137 -13.26 11.55 0.20
N LEU A 138 -13.76 10.73 -0.72
CA LEU A 138 -14.13 11.12 -2.09
C LEU A 138 -15.63 10.87 -2.29
N ALA A 139 -16.24 11.56 -3.25
CA ALA A 139 -17.63 11.29 -3.61
C ALA A 139 -17.75 9.89 -4.23
N GLU A 140 -18.84 9.17 -3.94
CA GLU A 140 -19.01 7.78 -4.36
C GLU A 140 -18.96 7.61 -5.88
N MET A 141 -19.53 8.56 -6.63
CA MET A 141 -19.46 8.58 -8.09
C MET A 141 -18.03 8.81 -8.61
N ASP A 142 -17.24 9.65 -7.95
CA ASP A 142 -15.83 9.85 -8.32
C ASP A 142 -15.03 8.57 -8.08
N ILE A 143 -15.26 7.91 -6.94
CA ILE A 143 -14.62 6.62 -6.62
C ILE A 143 -14.93 5.60 -7.73
N LEU A 144 -16.20 5.45 -8.10
CA LEU A 144 -16.60 4.55 -9.18
C LEU A 144 -15.90 4.87 -10.50
N MET A 145 -15.93 6.13 -10.92
CA MET A 145 -15.29 6.55 -12.18
C MET A 145 -13.78 6.29 -12.15
N LEU A 146 -13.10 6.60 -11.05
CA LEU A 146 -11.66 6.37 -10.90
C LEU A 146 -11.33 4.88 -10.92
N LEU A 147 -12.08 4.05 -10.19
CA LEU A 147 -11.89 2.60 -10.19
C LEU A 147 -12.10 1.97 -11.57
N GLN A 148 -13.10 2.43 -12.33
CA GLN A 148 -13.38 1.91 -13.68
C GLN A 148 -12.35 2.36 -14.71
N ASN A 149 -11.87 3.61 -14.62
CA ASN A 149 -11.01 4.22 -15.64
C ASN A 149 -9.51 4.17 -15.32
N HIS A 150 -9.11 3.62 -14.16
CA HIS A 150 -7.71 3.62 -13.73
C HIS A 150 -6.70 3.06 -14.76
N PRO A 151 -7.00 2.02 -15.58
CA PRO A 151 -6.02 1.52 -16.55
C PRO A 151 -5.75 2.55 -17.65
N ALA A 152 -6.79 3.22 -18.14
CA ALA A 152 -6.69 4.27 -19.15
C ALA A 152 -5.95 5.50 -18.60
N ILE A 153 -6.28 5.91 -17.37
CA ILE A 153 -5.62 7.02 -16.68
C ILE A 153 -4.12 6.75 -16.53
N LEU A 154 -3.75 5.54 -16.06
CA LEU A 154 -2.35 5.14 -15.93
C LEU A 154 -1.63 5.12 -17.28
N GLY A 155 -2.29 4.61 -18.33
CA GLY A 155 -1.77 4.61 -19.69
C GLY A 155 -1.37 6.01 -20.16
N SER A 156 -2.27 6.98 -20.01
CA SER A 156 -2.02 8.38 -20.34
C SER A 156 -0.98 9.03 -19.42
N ALA A 157 -0.97 8.67 -18.12
CA ALA A 157 -0.05 9.24 -17.13
C ALA A 157 1.42 8.85 -17.41
N ARG A 158 1.68 7.75 -18.11
CA ARG A 158 3.05 7.33 -18.47
C ARG A 158 3.80 8.38 -19.29
N LEU A 159 3.11 9.20 -20.07
CA LEU A 159 3.71 10.33 -20.78
C LEU A 159 4.21 11.40 -19.81
N LEU A 160 3.41 11.74 -18.79
CA LEU A 160 3.82 12.66 -17.72
C LEU A 160 4.97 12.07 -16.90
N MET A 161 4.98 10.76 -16.68
CA MET A 161 6.07 10.07 -16.00
C MET A 161 7.39 10.14 -16.78
N ALA A 162 7.33 10.12 -18.12
CA ALA A 162 8.52 10.25 -18.95
C ALA A 162 9.14 11.66 -18.84
N GLY A 163 8.32 12.70 -18.69
CA GLY A 163 8.77 14.08 -18.47
C GLY A 163 9.19 14.41 -17.03
N ASN A 164 8.88 13.55 -16.05
CA ASN A 164 9.26 13.73 -14.65
C ASN A 164 10.46 12.86 -14.31
N THR A 165 11.62 13.47 -14.04
CA THR A 165 12.88 12.76 -13.79
C THR A 165 12.81 11.78 -12.61
N SER A 166 11.97 12.03 -11.60
CA SER A 166 11.75 11.12 -10.47
C SER A 166 10.91 9.89 -10.84
N CYS A 167 10.05 10.00 -11.85
CA CYS A 167 9.19 8.93 -12.34
C CYS A 167 9.76 8.19 -13.56
N ALA A 168 10.64 8.83 -14.32
CA ALA A 168 11.16 8.30 -15.57
C ALA A 168 11.79 6.90 -15.45
N PRO A 169 12.52 6.54 -14.37
CA PRO A 169 13.10 5.20 -14.21
C PRO A 169 12.07 4.08 -14.04
N SER A 170 10.87 4.39 -13.55
CA SER A 170 9.84 3.41 -13.23
C SER A 170 8.63 3.45 -14.17
N ARG A 171 8.63 4.31 -15.20
CA ARG A 171 7.47 4.55 -16.09
C ARG A 171 6.94 3.32 -16.82
N SER A 172 7.81 2.37 -17.14
CA SER A 172 7.45 1.13 -17.88
C SER A 172 7.12 -0.04 -16.96
N ARG A 173 7.18 0.14 -15.63
CA ARG A 173 6.90 -0.93 -14.68
C ARG A 173 5.42 -1.33 -14.70
N GLY A 174 5.17 -2.54 -14.21
CA GLY A 174 3.82 -3.00 -13.89
C GLY A 174 3.34 -2.25 -12.66
N TYR A 175 2.27 -1.48 -12.82
CA TYR A 175 1.63 -0.75 -11.73
C TYR A 175 0.25 -1.36 -11.44
N ARG A 176 -0.08 -1.47 -10.16
CA ARG A 176 -1.42 -1.82 -9.69
C ARG A 176 -1.99 -0.66 -8.90
N LEU A 177 -3.28 -0.39 -9.07
CA LEU A 177 -3.98 0.57 -8.22
C LEU A 177 -4.05 0.03 -6.78
N THR A 178 -3.55 0.79 -5.81
CA THR A 178 -3.56 0.41 -4.40
C THR A 178 -4.31 1.41 -3.53
N GLY A 179 -4.49 2.64 -4.00
CA GLY A 179 -5.25 3.63 -3.26
C GLY A 179 -5.89 4.73 -4.10
N LEU A 180 -6.86 5.38 -3.48
CA LEU A 180 -7.44 6.65 -3.88
C LEU A 180 -7.21 7.64 -2.76
N ASP A 181 -6.87 8.85 -3.14
CA ASP A 181 -6.59 9.94 -2.22
C ASP A 181 -7.08 11.27 -2.81
N ARG A 182 -6.86 12.36 -2.11
CA ARG A 182 -7.08 13.70 -2.62
C ARG A 182 -5.80 14.53 -2.45
N GLY A 183 -5.43 15.21 -3.54
CA GLY A 183 -4.27 16.10 -3.59
C GLY A 183 -4.51 17.37 -2.77
N LYS A 184 -3.42 18.09 -2.48
CA LYS A 184 -3.50 19.40 -1.80
C LYS A 184 -4.26 20.45 -2.60
N ASP A 185 -4.28 20.27 -3.92
CA ASP A 185 -5.06 21.05 -4.88
C ASP A 185 -6.55 20.63 -4.94
N GLY A 186 -6.97 19.67 -4.11
CA GLY A 186 -8.33 19.15 -4.06
C GLY A 186 -8.66 18.14 -5.17
N LEU A 187 -7.72 17.86 -6.08
CA LEU A 187 -7.94 16.90 -7.16
C LEU A 187 -7.92 15.45 -6.64
N PRO A 188 -8.77 14.56 -7.18
CA PRO A 188 -8.64 13.14 -6.90
C PRO A 188 -7.27 12.60 -7.34
N VAL A 189 -6.68 11.73 -6.54
CA VAL A 189 -5.38 11.12 -6.78
C VAL A 189 -5.52 9.61 -6.80
N LEU A 190 -5.03 8.96 -7.85
CA LEU A 190 -4.82 7.52 -7.86
C LEU A 190 -3.41 7.22 -7.38
N VAL A 191 -3.31 6.28 -6.44
CA VAL A 191 -2.05 5.79 -5.89
C VAL A 191 -1.79 4.41 -6.48
N PHE A 192 -0.71 4.31 -7.25
CA PHE A 192 -0.26 3.07 -7.85
C PHE A 192 1.00 2.59 -7.19
N GLU A 193 1.14 1.27 -7.07
CA GLU A 193 2.35 0.61 -6.58
C GLU A 193 2.89 -0.33 -7.66
N ASN A 194 4.21 -0.43 -7.78
CA ASN A 194 4.87 -1.34 -8.71
C ASN A 194 5.54 -2.53 -8.01
N ASP A 195 6.09 -3.43 -8.82
CA ASP A 195 6.79 -4.66 -8.45
C ASP A 195 7.99 -4.49 -7.51
N ILE A 196 8.58 -3.29 -7.46
CA ILE A 196 9.72 -2.97 -6.60
C ILE A 196 9.36 -2.04 -5.43
N ALA A 197 8.08 -2.04 -5.02
CA ALA A 197 7.54 -1.18 -3.96
C ALA A 197 7.74 0.32 -4.21
N GLY A 198 7.83 0.72 -5.49
CA GLY A 198 7.80 2.11 -5.92
C GLY A 198 6.36 2.59 -6.06
N GLU A 199 6.09 3.81 -5.62
CA GLU A 199 4.77 4.43 -5.68
C GLU A 199 4.71 5.47 -6.80
N ALA A 200 3.59 5.54 -7.50
CA ALA A 200 3.24 6.63 -8.41
C ALA A 200 1.88 7.21 -8.03
N ARG A 201 1.86 8.50 -7.73
CA ARG A 201 0.65 9.25 -7.38
C ARG A 201 0.24 10.10 -8.58
N VAL A 202 -0.93 9.84 -9.14
CA VAL A 202 -1.44 10.53 -10.34
C VAL A 202 -2.64 11.37 -9.93
N ALA A 203 -2.49 12.69 -9.95
CA ALA A 203 -3.64 13.60 -9.79
C ALA A 203 -4.42 13.65 -11.10
N VAL A 204 -5.75 13.67 -10.99
CA VAL A 204 -6.64 13.61 -12.14
C VAL A 204 -7.57 14.80 -12.16
N ARG A 205 -7.73 15.39 -13.34
CA ARG A 205 -8.71 16.43 -13.58
C ARG A 205 -9.83 15.88 -14.45
N ARG A 206 -11.07 16.15 -14.05
CA ARG A 206 -12.23 15.91 -14.91
C ARG A 206 -12.34 17.03 -15.93
N THR A 207 -12.35 16.67 -17.21
CA THR A 207 -12.61 17.59 -18.32
C THR A 207 -13.78 17.04 -19.12
N ARG A 208 -14.93 17.72 -19.06
CA ARG A 208 -16.20 17.23 -19.61
C ARG A 208 -16.52 15.82 -19.05
N ASN A 209 -16.38 14.78 -19.87
CA ASN A 209 -16.65 13.39 -19.52
C ASN A 209 -15.38 12.52 -19.44
N GLU A 210 -14.19 13.12 -19.54
CA GLU A 210 -12.93 12.39 -19.47
C GLU A 210 -12.18 12.70 -18.18
N LEU A 211 -11.50 11.67 -17.67
CA LEU A 211 -10.57 11.75 -16.56
C LEU A 211 -9.15 11.79 -17.13
N LEU A 212 -8.53 12.96 -17.10
CA LEU A 212 -7.20 13.17 -17.64
C LEU A 212 -6.17 13.30 -16.52
N PRO A 213 -5.02 12.62 -16.63
CA PRO A 213 -3.94 12.80 -15.68
C PRO A 213 -3.41 14.24 -15.79
N TRP A 214 -3.31 14.91 -14.66
CA TRP A 214 -2.89 16.30 -14.56
C TRP A 214 -1.43 16.43 -14.10
N SER A 215 -1.07 15.65 -13.08
CA SER A 215 0.29 15.64 -12.55
C SER A 215 0.64 14.25 -12.01
N VAL A 216 1.94 13.94 -11.96
CA VAL A 216 2.45 12.70 -11.39
C VAL A 216 3.57 12.99 -10.41
N THR A 217 3.54 12.29 -9.28
CA THR A 217 4.61 12.31 -8.27
C THR A 217 5.03 10.88 -7.98
N CYS A 218 6.31 10.59 -8.11
CA CYS A 218 6.89 9.32 -7.70
C CYS A 218 7.82 9.59 -6.52
N PRO A 219 7.35 9.40 -5.27
CA PRO A 219 8.25 9.49 -4.14
C PRO A 219 9.35 8.42 -4.34
N GLY A 220 10.58 8.77 -3.97
CA GLY A 220 11.67 7.80 -3.97
C GLY A 220 11.31 6.57 -3.13
N PRO A 221 11.98 5.42 -3.34
CA PRO A 221 11.66 4.20 -2.63
C PRO A 221 11.65 4.45 -1.12
N ARG A 222 10.56 4.05 -0.44
CA ARG A 222 10.46 4.11 1.02
C ARG A 222 11.57 3.22 1.58
N ARG A 223 12.62 3.82 2.15
CA ARG A 223 13.76 3.13 2.75
C ARG A 223 13.45 2.64 4.17
#